data_AF-A0AAN9JPA2-F1
#
_entry.id   AF-A0AAN9JPA2-F1
#
_cell.length_a   1.000
_cell.length_b   1.000
_cell.length_c   1.000
_cell.angle_alpha   90.00
_cell.angle_beta   90.00
_cell.angle_gamma   90.00
#
_symmetry.space_group_name_H-M   'P 1'
#
loop_
_entity.id
_entity.type
_entity.pdbx_description
1 polymer ?
#
loop_
_entity_poly.entity_id
_entity_poly.type
_entity_poly.pdbx_seq_one_letter_code
_entity_poly.pdbx_strand_id
1 'polypeptide(L)'
;MEVLEEEDEVPKSGLLSLPFMRRGLEKRKEAEKLHTKALSFPFTSKEVFEQSMCVPIRPEFNPVTAIGALNRPKVVKRSGVIIKPIEFEDVNPYEKQEQWSEEMQKAKKNKGTGGKPMKKTNKLKAKN
;
A
#
# COMPACT_ATOMS: atom_id res chain seq x y z
N MET A 1 18.45 -1.22 -26.69
CA MET A 1 18.60 -2.67 -26.55
C MET A 1 17.50 -3.27 -27.41
N GLU A 2 17.83 -3.58 -28.66
CA GLU A 2 16.91 -4.30 -29.54
C GLU A 2 16.68 -5.67 -28.92
N VAL A 3 15.47 -5.87 -28.39
CA VAL A 3 15.01 -7.19 -27.98
C VAL A 3 14.71 -7.89 -29.30
N LEU A 4 15.52 -8.89 -29.63
CA LEU A 4 15.23 -9.83 -30.72
C LEU A 4 13.89 -10.48 -30.41
N GLU A 5 12.82 -9.95 -30.98
CA GLU A 5 11.54 -10.63 -31.15
C GLU A 5 11.73 -11.70 -32.24
N GLU A 6 12.66 -12.64 -32.03
CA GLU A 6 12.56 -13.93 -32.70
C GLU A 6 11.41 -14.65 -32.00
N GLU A 7 10.23 -14.51 -32.60
CA GLU A 7 9.03 -15.21 -32.16
C GLU A 7 9.36 -16.69 -32.03
N ASP A 8 9.43 -17.17 -30.79
CA ASP A 8 9.46 -18.58 -30.48
C ASP A 8 8.25 -19.22 -31.20
N GLU A 9 8.42 -19.80 -32.39
CA GLU A 9 7.38 -20.62 -33.00
C GLU A 9 7.37 -21.99 -32.29
N VAL A 10 6.19 -22.55 -32.04
CA VAL A 10 6.10 -23.91 -31.48
C VAL A 10 6.68 -24.89 -32.49
N PRO A 11 7.70 -25.71 -32.14
CA PRO A 11 8.32 -26.61 -33.08
C PRO A 11 7.33 -27.62 -33.66
N LYS A 12 7.27 -27.70 -35.00
CA LYS A 12 6.35 -28.58 -35.75
C LYS A 12 6.91 -30.00 -35.96
N SER A 13 8.21 -30.20 -35.74
CA SER A 13 8.90 -31.50 -35.90
C SER A 13 9.93 -31.76 -34.80
N GLY A 14 10.29 -33.04 -34.61
CA GLY A 14 11.29 -33.49 -33.63
C GLY A 14 10.74 -33.69 -32.21
N LEU A 15 11.65 -33.95 -31.26
CA LEU A 15 11.29 -34.24 -29.86
C LEU A 15 10.44 -33.12 -29.22
N LEU A 16 10.75 -31.86 -29.52
CA LEU A 16 10.04 -30.70 -29.00
C LEU A 16 8.60 -30.54 -29.54
N SER A 17 8.26 -31.23 -30.64
CA SER A 17 6.92 -31.19 -31.24
C SER A 17 5.91 -32.16 -30.60
N LEU A 18 6.38 -33.05 -29.72
CA LEU A 18 5.54 -34.01 -28.99
C LEU A 18 4.46 -33.28 -28.15
N PRO A 19 3.23 -33.82 -28.03
CA PRO A 19 2.11 -33.12 -27.41
C PRO A 19 2.36 -32.58 -25.99
N PHE A 20 3.10 -33.31 -25.15
CA PHE A 20 3.43 -32.88 -23.79
C PHE A 20 4.48 -31.75 -23.78
N MET A 21 5.49 -31.80 -24.66
CA MET A 21 6.50 -30.76 -24.80
C MET A 21 5.89 -29.49 -25.39
N ARG A 22 5.08 -29.65 -26.45
CA ARG A 22 4.30 -28.58 -27.07
C ARG A 22 3.44 -27.86 -26.05
N ARG A 23 2.63 -28.59 -25.27
CA ARG A 23 1.80 -28.00 -24.19
C ARG A 23 2.63 -27.23 -23.16
N GLY A 24 3.81 -27.75 -22.80
CA GLY A 24 4.73 -27.06 -21.89
C GLY A 24 5.34 -25.79 -22.50
N LEU A 25 5.57 -25.75 -23.81
CA LEU A 25 6.02 -24.54 -24.53
C LEU A 25 4.88 -23.52 -24.67
N GLU A 26 3.68 -23.97 -25.03
CA GLU A 26 2.47 -23.13 -25.14
C GLU A 26 2.15 -22.44 -23.80
N LYS A 27 2.15 -23.20 -22.69
CA LYS A 27 1.92 -22.65 -21.35
C LYS A 27 2.95 -21.58 -20.94
N ARG A 28 4.21 -21.73 -21.37
CA ARG A 28 5.26 -20.73 -21.09
C ARG A 28 5.00 -19.43 -21.84
N LYS A 29 4.59 -19.51 -23.11
CA LYS A 29 4.20 -18.35 -23.92
C LYS A 29 2.95 -17.66 -23.40
N GLU A 30 1.97 -18.43 -22.91
CA GLU A 30 0.79 -17.88 -22.26
C GLU A 30 1.15 -17.13 -20.96
N ALA A 31 2.06 -17.69 -20.15
CA ALA A 31 2.53 -17.05 -18.92
C ALA A 31 3.35 -15.78 -19.18
N GLU A 32 4.15 -15.76 -20.24
CA GLU A 32 4.94 -14.60 -20.63
C GLU A 32 4.08 -13.36 -20.93
N LYS A 33 2.88 -13.55 -21.49
CA LYS A 33 1.91 -12.47 -21.75
C LYS A 33 1.43 -11.77 -20.47
N LEU A 34 1.52 -12.43 -19.31
CA LEU A 34 1.12 -11.87 -18.02
C LEU A 34 2.25 -11.06 -17.36
N HIS A 35 3.49 -11.24 -17.81
CA HIS A 35 4.63 -10.51 -17.30
C HIS A 35 4.78 -9.15 -18.00
N THR A 36 5.46 -8.22 -17.33
CA THR A 36 5.76 -6.91 -17.91
C THR A 36 6.86 -7.03 -18.95
N LYS A 37 6.62 -6.52 -20.17
CA LYS A 37 7.64 -6.47 -21.23
C LYS A 37 8.86 -5.63 -20.86
N ALA A 38 8.63 -4.54 -20.12
CA ALA A 38 9.66 -3.60 -19.68
C ALA A 38 9.43 -3.20 -18.23
N LEU A 39 10.49 -2.72 -17.57
CA LEU A 39 10.42 -2.21 -16.21
C LEU A 39 9.52 -0.97 -16.15
N SER A 40 8.51 -0.98 -15.28
CA SER A 40 7.64 0.19 -15.10
C SER A 40 8.40 1.33 -14.43
N PHE A 41 8.31 2.54 -14.98
CA PHE A 41 8.70 3.75 -14.26
C PHE A 41 7.85 3.85 -12.97
N PRO A 42 8.40 4.20 -11.79
CA PRO A 42 9.71 4.79 -11.49
C PRO A 42 10.80 3.82 -11.02
N PHE A 43 10.67 2.51 -11.26
CA PHE A 43 11.62 1.53 -10.74
C PHE A 43 12.94 1.53 -11.52
N THR A 44 14.04 1.25 -10.81
CA THR A 44 15.41 1.21 -11.36
C THR A 44 15.90 -0.22 -11.63
N SER A 45 15.37 -1.22 -10.92
CA SER A 45 15.70 -2.64 -11.09
C SER A 45 14.46 -3.53 -11.07
N LYS A 46 14.57 -4.70 -11.72
CA LYS A 46 13.51 -5.72 -11.78
C LYS A 46 13.18 -6.29 -10.39
N GLU A 47 14.20 -6.50 -9.56
CA GLU A 47 14.03 -7.05 -8.21
C GLU A 47 13.18 -6.12 -7.32
N VAL A 48 13.45 -4.81 -7.34
CA VAL A 48 12.68 -3.83 -6.55
C VAL A 48 11.22 -3.78 -7.03
N PHE A 49 11.00 -3.86 -8.34
CA PHE A 49 9.65 -3.90 -8.90
C PHE A 49 8.88 -5.15 -8.45
N GLU A 50 9.48 -6.33 -8.54
CA GLU A 50 8.84 -7.58 -8.13
C GLU A 50 8.55 -7.60 -6.62
N GLN A 51 9.51 -7.15 -5.80
CA GLN A 51 9.33 -6.99 -4.36
C GLN A 51 8.18 -6.04 -4.02
N SER A 52 7.99 -4.97 -4.79
CA SER A 52 6.90 -4.02 -4.56
C SER A 52 5.51 -4.64 -4.76
N MET A 53 5.41 -5.72 -5.55
CA MET A 53 4.16 -6.44 -5.80
C MET A 53 3.94 -7.63 -4.86
N CYS A 54 4.88 -7.93 -3.95
CA CYS A 54 4.86 -9.17 -3.16
C CYS A 54 3.72 -9.30 -2.14
N VAL A 55 2.90 -8.27 -1.91
CA VAL A 55 1.76 -8.36 -0.97
C VAL A 55 0.42 -8.21 -1.68
N PRO A 56 -0.46 -9.23 -1.63
CA PRO A 56 -1.80 -9.11 -2.16
C PRO A 56 -2.59 -8.07 -1.33
N ILE A 57 -3.24 -7.14 -2.03
CA ILE A 57 -4.02 -6.05 -1.41
C ILE A 57 -5.38 -6.54 -0.87
N ARG A 58 -5.84 -7.69 -1.35
CA ARG A 58 -7.21 -8.18 -1.17
C ARG A 58 -7.57 -8.41 0.31
N PRO A 59 -8.86 -8.21 0.70
CA PRO A 59 -9.32 -8.40 2.08
C PRO A 59 -9.09 -9.79 2.66
N GLU A 60 -9.01 -10.81 1.82
CA GLU A 60 -8.81 -12.19 2.25
C GLU A 60 -7.39 -12.45 2.77
N PHE A 61 -6.43 -11.61 2.37
CA PHE A 61 -5.02 -11.76 2.72
C PHE A 61 -4.57 -10.80 3.82
N ASN A 62 -5.32 -9.73 4.08
CA ASN A 62 -5.00 -8.71 5.08
C ASN A 62 -6.13 -8.55 6.10
N PRO A 63 -5.83 -8.32 7.39
CA PRO A 63 -6.87 -8.10 8.39
C PRO A 63 -7.68 -6.83 8.10
N VAL A 64 -8.94 -6.81 8.54
CA VAL A 64 -9.90 -5.71 8.29
C VAL A 64 -9.38 -4.34 8.72
N THR A 65 -8.54 -4.29 9.76
CA THR A 65 -7.93 -3.06 10.26
C THR A 65 -6.90 -2.45 9.32
N ALA A 66 -6.20 -3.26 8.51
CA ALA A 66 -5.12 -2.81 7.63
C ALA A 66 -5.62 -2.41 6.23
N ILE A 67 -6.68 -3.05 5.73
CA ILE A 67 -7.21 -2.83 4.36
C ILE A 67 -7.52 -1.35 4.11
N GLY A 68 -8.13 -0.68 5.08
CA GLY A 68 -8.49 0.73 4.96
C GLY A 68 -7.27 1.65 4.82
N ALA A 69 -6.13 1.30 5.41
CA ALA A 69 -4.89 2.05 5.28
C ALA A 69 -4.20 1.78 3.94
N LEU A 70 -4.23 0.53 3.47
CA LEU A 70 -3.61 0.11 2.20
C LEU A 70 -4.33 0.68 0.97
N ASN A 71 -5.66 0.74 1.00
CA ASN A 71 -6.47 1.24 -0.12
C ASN A 71 -6.72 2.75 -0.08
N ARG A 72 -6.20 3.46 0.92
CA ARG A 72 -6.43 4.90 1.05
C ARG A 72 -5.59 5.67 0.03
N PRO A 73 -6.20 6.51 -0.82
CA PRO A 73 -5.43 7.30 -1.79
C PRO A 73 -4.62 8.38 -1.08
N LYS A 74 -3.48 8.74 -1.68
CA LYS A 74 -2.58 9.79 -1.16
C LYS A 74 -3.28 11.15 -1.02
N VAL A 75 -4.17 11.48 -1.97
CA VAL A 75 -4.90 12.75 -1.99
C VAL A 75 -6.38 12.47 -1.79
N VAL A 76 -6.92 12.94 -0.67
CA VAL A 76 -8.35 12.86 -0.36
C VAL A 76 -8.94 14.27 -0.45
N LYS A 77 -9.98 14.45 -1.27
CA LYS A 77 -10.74 15.70 -1.35
C LYS A 77 -12.08 15.53 -0.64
N ARG A 78 -12.49 16.54 0.12
CA ARG A 78 -13.81 16.55 0.78
C ARG A 78 -14.83 17.18 -0.17
N SER A 79 -15.96 16.51 -0.38
CA SER A 79 -17.09 17.10 -1.11
C SER A 79 -17.65 18.28 -0.35
N GLY A 80 -18.12 19.32 -1.06
CA GLY A 80 -18.73 20.51 -0.45
C GLY A 80 -17.74 21.50 0.17
N VAL A 81 -16.42 21.31 -0.02
CA VAL A 81 -15.38 22.24 0.45
C VAL A 81 -14.59 22.76 -0.75
N ILE A 82 -14.55 24.07 -0.93
CA ILE A 82 -13.71 24.73 -1.95
C ILE A 82 -12.24 24.59 -1.51
N ILE A 83 -11.40 24.04 -2.39
CA ILE A 83 -9.97 23.87 -2.13
C ILE A 83 -9.30 25.22 -2.36
N LYS A 84 -8.94 25.90 -1.27
CA LYS A 84 -8.19 27.16 -1.34
C LYS A 84 -6.74 26.88 -1.81
N PRO A 85 -6.13 27.78 -2.60
CA PRO A 85 -4.70 27.73 -2.87
C PRO A 85 -3.90 27.72 -1.56
N ILE A 86 -2.71 27.12 -1.60
CA ILE A 86 -1.83 27.07 -0.45
C ILE A 86 -1.18 28.45 -0.29
N GLU A 87 -1.30 29.04 0.89
CA GLU A 87 -0.51 30.21 1.28
C GLU A 87 0.84 29.70 1.80
N PHE A 88 1.94 30.23 1.28
CA PHE A 88 3.29 29.87 1.72
C PHE A 88 3.76 30.91 2.75
N GLU A 89 4.38 30.43 3.82
CA GLU A 89 5.15 31.25 4.73
C GLU A 89 6.64 30.97 4.46
N ASP A 90 7.46 32.01 4.37
CA ASP A 90 8.89 31.90 4.10
C ASP A 90 9.63 31.41 5.35
N VAL A 91 9.44 30.13 5.70
CA VAL A 91 10.13 29.49 6.83
C VAL A 91 11.52 29.07 6.37
N ASN A 92 12.55 29.73 6.91
CA ASN A 92 13.94 29.43 6.61
C ASN A 92 14.33 28.05 7.19
N PRO A 93 14.63 27.02 6.38
CA PRO A 93 14.83 25.65 6.85
C PRO A 93 16.13 25.43 7.66
N TYR A 94 16.96 26.46 7.84
CA TYR A 94 18.23 26.41 8.57
C TYR A 94 18.18 27.04 9.98
N GLU A 95 17.05 27.60 10.41
CA GLU A 95 16.92 28.08 11.80
C GLU A 95 16.74 26.89 12.76
N LYS A 96 17.84 26.52 13.41
CA LYS A 96 17.90 25.53 14.49
C LYS A 96 16.87 25.84 15.59
N GLN A 97 15.86 24.99 15.76
CA GLN A 97 14.94 25.00 16.89
C GLN A 97 15.62 24.41 18.15
N GLU A 98 16.50 25.17 18.80
CA GLU A 98 17.15 24.74 20.06
C GLU A 98 16.27 24.90 21.32
N GLN A 99 14.99 25.26 21.21
CA GLN A 99 14.20 25.63 22.40
C GLN A 99 13.03 24.69 22.78
N TRP A 100 12.69 23.69 21.96
CA TRP A 100 11.43 22.95 22.15
C TRP A 100 11.55 21.63 22.93
N SER A 101 12.76 21.22 23.33
CA SER A 101 13.00 19.91 23.98
C SER A 101 12.82 19.92 25.50
N GLU A 102 12.92 21.06 26.17
CA GLU A 102 12.97 21.09 27.64
C GLU A 102 11.57 21.08 28.30
N GLU A 103 10.56 21.62 27.63
CA GLU A 103 9.22 21.77 28.22
C GLU A 103 8.37 20.49 28.14
N MET A 104 8.55 19.67 27.10
CA MET A 104 7.74 18.46 26.90
C MET A 104 8.08 17.30 27.86
N GLN A 105 9.24 17.31 28.51
CA GLN A 105 9.63 16.24 29.45
C GLN A 105 8.95 16.36 30.82
N LYS A 106 8.48 17.55 31.22
CA LYS A 106 7.79 17.74 32.50
C LYS A 106 6.32 17.28 32.48
N ALA A 107 5.68 17.24 31.31
CA ALA A 107 4.25 16.92 31.18
C ALA A 107 3.93 15.41 31.15
N LYS A 108 4.91 14.52 30.90
CA LYS A 108 4.65 13.08 30.68
C LYS A 108 4.57 12.22 31.95
N LYS A 109 4.85 12.74 33.15
CA LYS A 109 4.83 11.93 34.39
C LYS A 109 3.44 11.66 34.97
N ASN A 110 2.39 12.37 34.55
CA ASN A 110 1.05 12.22 35.13
C ASN A 110 0.00 11.79 34.09
N LYS A 111 -0.02 10.51 33.72
CA LYS A 111 -1.23 9.88 33.15
C LYS A 111 -1.27 8.40 33.50
N GLY A 112 -1.71 8.12 34.73
CA GLY A 112 -2.11 6.80 35.18
C GLY A 112 -3.37 6.32 34.45
N THR A 113 -3.47 5.01 34.32
CA THR A 113 -4.53 4.25 33.65
C THR A 113 -5.90 4.44 34.31
N GLY A 114 -6.75 5.29 33.73
CA GLY A 114 -8.14 5.47 34.14
C GLY A 114 -9.09 4.56 33.36
N GLY A 115 -9.66 3.57 34.06
CA GLY A 115 -10.69 2.66 33.53
C GLY A 115 -11.96 3.38 33.06
N LYS A 116 -12.68 2.72 32.14
CA LYS A 116 -13.90 3.20 31.47
C LYS A 116 -15.02 3.58 32.47
N PRO A 117 -15.74 4.70 32.31
CA PRO A 117 -16.85 5.04 33.20
C PRO A 117 -18.13 4.22 32.90
N MET A 118 -18.66 3.54 33.92
CA MET A 118 -19.97 2.87 33.91
C MET A 118 -21.11 3.89 33.91
N LYS A 119 -22.06 3.76 32.97
CA LYS A 119 -23.32 4.54 32.96
C LYS A 119 -24.23 4.07 34.09
N LYS A 120 -24.61 4.97 35.01
CA LYS A 120 -25.62 4.72 36.04
C LYS A 120 -27.03 4.93 35.45
N THR A 121 -27.91 3.95 35.59
CA THR A 121 -29.35 4.08 35.29
C THR A 121 -30.11 4.47 36.56
N ASN A 122 -31.04 5.42 36.44
CA ASN A 122 -31.86 5.92 37.55
C ASN A 122 -32.95 4.91 37.93
N LYS A 123 -33.07 4.61 39.23
CA LYS A 123 -34.19 3.84 39.82
C LYS A 123 -35.49 4.64 39.72
N LEU A 124 -36.50 4.09 39.06
CA LEU A 124 -37.89 4.50 39.18
C LEU A 124 -38.39 4.11 40.58
N LYS A 125 -38.91 5.08 41.34
CA LYS A 125 -39.62 4.81 42.61
C LYS A 125 -41.05 4.39 42.29
N ALA A 126 -41.39 3.14 42.63
CA ALA A 126 -42.78 2.71 42.75
C ALA A 126 -43.39 3.35 44.01
N LYS A 127 -44.54 4.00 43.85
CA LYS A 127 -45.42 4.40 44.95
C LYS A 127 -46.45 3.27 45.12
N ASN A 128 -46.54 2.73 46.33
CA ASN A 128 -47.75 2.10 46.84
C ASN A 128 -48.39 3.08 47.83
#